data_AF-A0A940BTC6-F1
#
_entry.id   AF-A0A940BTC6-F1
#
_cell.length_a   1.000
_cell.length_b   1.000
_cell.length_c   1.000
_cell.angle_alpha   90.00
_cell.angle_beta   90.00
_cell.angle_gamma   90.00
#
_symmetry.space_group_name_H-M   'P 1'
#
loop_
_entity.id
_entity.type
_entity.pdbx_description
1 polymer ?
#
loop_
_entity_poly.entity_id
_entity_poly.type
_entity_poly.pdbx_seq_one_letter_code
_entity_poly.pdbx_strand_id
1 'polypeptide(L)'
;MITFCIALACLVLGYFLYGSFVEKVFGLDPNRKTPCYTRPDGSDYIPMPTWKVYTVQFLNIAGTGPIFGAMMGVLYGPAAFLWIVLGCILGGAMHDYMAGMISIRRDGMGLPEIIGDELGSTCRLVMRVVTLVLMICVGASFVLIPAGLMDQLTLRLFGVADTNLIWTVAILVFYLAVTVFSINKVIGTVYPVFGAALLIMAVLIGVGIFTHEGNIPSITESFTDHYPVPYTPLFPGLFITIACGAVSGFHATQSPMMARCIKNEKYGLRCFYGAMVTEGVVALIWAAAAMKFVDMMDIAGATPYEKLYNAMTACGTVKMNPGLLVERMCNDWLGNAGLVLAVLGIVAAPMSTGGSAFRAARMIVADFSHYDQKPLAKRLLLTAPLFAVAIAMLNVSSFKVLWLYVSWFNQVLATFTFFTIAHFLRYRKDGKGILPRWSWLIAYFPAVFMCAVSACFILIDKENGFGMETMTGYIIGGIFTFIVSIWFVAPLFLPRRGEKEAFTREGLDGADNK
;
A
#
# COMPACT_ATOMS: atom_id res chain seq x y z
N MET A 1 15.37 -1.02 22.24
CA MET A 1 16.24 -0.07 21.50
C MET A 1 17.11 -0.75 20.46
N ILE A 2 17.95 -1.74 20.84
CA ILE A 2 18.86 -2.42 19.91
C ILE A 2 18.13 -2.98 18.67
N THR A 3 17.02 -3.70 18.88
CA THR A 3 16.18 -4.23 17.79
C THR A 3 15.76 -3.16 16.79
N PHE A 4 15.31 -2.00 17.28
CA PHE A 4 14.89 -0.88 16.44
C PHE A 4 16.05 -0.30 15.63
N CYS A 5 17.20 -0.05 16.26
CA CYS A 5 18.37 0.49 15.56
C CYS A 5 18.89 -0.49 14.48
N ILE A 6 18.91 -1.79 14.78
CA ILE A 6 19.29 -2.82 13.80
C ILE A 6 18.28 -2.87 12.66
N ALA A 7 16.98 -2.88 12.95
CA ALA A 7 15.93 -2.88 11.94
C ALA A 7 16.01 -1.67 11.01
N LEU A 8 16.25 -0.48 11.58
CA LEU A 8 16.44 0.76 10.82
C LEU A 8 17.69 0.69 9.93
N ALA A 9 18.82 0.22 10.47
CA ALA A 9 20.04 0.03 9.70
C ALA A 9 19.83 -0.98 8.55
N CYS A 10 19.11 -2.08 8.79
CA CYS A 10 18.78 -3.07 7.76
C CYS A 10 17.92 -2.47 6.63
N LEU A 11 16.93 -1.62 6.93
CA LEU A 11 16.13 -0.95 5.89
C LEU A 11 17.00 -0.04 5.01
N VAL A 12 17.86 0.77 5.63
CA VAL A 12 18.78 1.68 4.91
C VAL A 12 19.78 0.89 4.08
N LEU A 13 20.41 -0.14 4.65
CA LEU A 13 21.36 -1.00 3.93
C LEU A 13 20.65 -1.80 2.82
N GLY A 14 19.42 -2.24 3.05
CA GLY A 14 18.59 -2.96 2.08
C GLY A 14 18.37 -2.14 0.81
N TYR A 15 18.13 -0.83 0.94
CA TYR A 15 18.05 0.10 -0.20
C TYR A 15 19.32 0.08 -1.05
N PHE A 16 20.49 0.22 -0.42
CA PHE A 16 21.75 0.29 -1.16
C PHE A 16 22.20 -1.07 -1.71
N LEU A 17 22.01 -2.14 -0.96
CA LEU A 17 22.49 -3.48 -1.32
C LEU A 17 21.50 -4.22 -2.22
N TYR A 18 20.30 -4.50 -1.70
CA TYR A 18 19.28 -5.25 -2.44
C TYR A 18 18.63 -4.40 -3.53
N GLY A 19 18.39 -3.11 -3.29
CA GLY A 19 17.88 -2.20 -4.32
C GLY A 19 18.80 -2.11 -5.54
N SER A 20 20.11 -1.95 -5.34
CA SER A 20 21.09 -1.97 -6.45
C SER A 20 21.14 -3.32 -7.18
N PHE A 21 20.95 -4.42 -6.46
CA PHE A 21 20.85 -5.75 -7.06
C PHE A 21 19.58 -5.88 -7.91
N VAL A 22 18.43 -5.46 -7.39
CA VAL A 22 17.13 -5.47 -8.09
C VAL A 22 17.17 -4.58 -9.33
N GLU A 23 17.81 -3.40 -9.27
CA GLU A 23 18.01 -2.51 -10.43
C GLU A 23 18.83 -3.19 -11.53
N LYS A 24 19.93 -3.87 -11.15
CA LYS A 24 20.75 -4.66 -12.09
C LYS A 24 19.97 -5.82 -12.70
N VAL A 25 19.19 -6.55 -11.90
CA VAL A 25 18.34 -7.64 -12.40
C VAL A 25 17.27 -7.11 -13.35
N PHE A 26 16.70 -5.93 -13.06
CA PHE A 26 15.79 -5.28 -13.99
C PHE A 26 16.50 -4.72 -15.22
N GLY A 27 17.82 -4.58 -15.29
CA GLY A 27 18.51 -4.06 -16.48
C GLY A 27 18.02 -2.67 -16.88
N LEU A 28 18.26 -1.69 -16.01
CA LEU A 28 18.04 -0.27 -16.24
C LEU A 28 18.59 0.20 -17.59
N ASP A 29 17.81 0.98 -18.36
CA ASP A 29 18.26 1.62 -19.60
C ASP A 29 18.12 3.16 -19.53
N PRO A 30 19.21 3.90 -19.27
CA PRO A 30 19.19 5.36 -19.20
C PRO A 30 18.86 6.06 -20.53
N ASN A 31 18.98 5.38 -21.66
CA ASN A 31 18.78 5.96 -22.99
C ASN A 31 17.33 5.79 -23.48
N ARG A 32 16.54 4.93 -22.84
CA ARG A 32 15.13 4.74 -23.16
C ARG A 32 14.34 6.01 -22.87
N LYS A 33 13.62 6.50 -23.88
CA LYS A 33 12.64 7.58 -23.71
C LYS A 33 11.47 7.07 -22.85
N THR A 34 11.14 7.83 -21.82
CA THR A 34 10.05 7.51 -20.89
C THR A 34 8.69 8.01 -21.43
N PRO A 35 7.56 7.50 -20.89
CA PRO A 35 6.22 7.82 -21.38
C PRO A 35 5.89 9.32 -21.38
N CYS A 36 6.46 10.11 -20.45
CA CYS A 36 6.26 11.55 -20.41
C CYS A 36 6.72 12.28 -21.68
N TYR A 37 7.59 11.66 -22.48
CA TYR A 37 8.07 12.21 -23.75
C TYR A 37 7.49 11.51 -24.97
N THR A 38 7.10 10.23 -24.86
CA THR A 38 6.54 9.47 -25.99
C THR A 38 5.02 9.60 -26.11
N ARG A 39 4.31 9.95 -25.03
CA ARG A 39 2.85 10.11 -24.99
C ARG A 39 2.37 11.39 -24.28
N PRO A 40 2.89 12.59 -24.60
CA PRO A 40 2.48 13.80 -23.90
C PRO A 40 0.99 14.08 -24.11
N ASP A 41 0.23 14.21 -23.02
CA ASP A 41 -1.21 14.53 -23.04
C ASP A 41 -1.54 15.85 -22.32
N GLY A 42 -0.53 16.50 -21.73
CA GLY A 42 -0.67 17.74 -20.96
C GLY A 42 -1.33 17.59 -19.58
N SER A 43 -1.69 16.36 -19.17
CA SER A 43 -2.31 16.06 -17.88
C SER A 43 -1.58 14.96 -17.10
N ASP A 44 -1.60 13.73 -17.60
CA ASP A 44 -1.11 12.55 -16.89
C ASP A 44 0.32 12.16 -17.33
N TYR A 45 0.71 12.55 -18.55
CA TYR A 45 2.02 12.28 -19.15
C TYR A 45 2.80 13.59 -19.27
N ILE A 46 3.38 14.01 -18.15
CA ILE A 46 4.12 15.27 -18.07
C ILE A 46 5.47 15.09 -17.39
N PRO A 47 6.57 15.64 -17.93
CA PRO A 47 7.90 15.45 -17.35
C PRO A 47 8.04 16.24 -16.04
N MET A 48 8.08 15.55 -14.90
CA MET A 48 8.17 16.18 -13.57
C MET A 48 9.58 16.11 -12.97
N PRO A 49 9.99 17.07 -12.13
CA PRO A 49 11.22 16.96 -11.34
C PRO A 49 11.20 15.70 -10.47
N THR A 50 12.34 15.00 -10.38
CA THR A 50 12.44 13.72 -9.65
C THR A 50 11.98 13.82 -8.20
N TRP A 51 12.29 14.91 -7.50
CA TRP A 51 11.86 15.11 -6.12
C TRP A 51 10.33 15.18 -6.01
N LYS A 52 9.64 15.82 -6.97
CA LYS A 52 8.17 15.87 -7.00
C LYS A 52 7.58 14.48 -7.26
N VAL A 53 8.17 13.72 -8.18
CA VAL A 53 7.74 12.34 -8.47
C VAL A 53 7.91 11.46 -7.22
N TYR A 54 9.06 11.55 -6.54
CA TYR A 54 9.29 10.84 -5.29
C TYR A 54 8.27 11.22 -4.22
N THR A 55 8.04 12.53 -3.98
CA THR A 55 7.11 12.97 -2.95
C THR A 55 5.67 12.55 -3.26
N VAL A 56 5.23 12.65 -4.51
CA VAL A 56 3.89 12.20 -4.90
C VAL A 56 3.76 10.68 -4.83
N GLN A 57 4.78 9.92 -5.26
CA GLN A 57 4.79 8.46 -5.10
C GLN A 57 4.69 8.09 -3.63
N PHE A 58 5.57 8.65 -2.79
CA PHE A 58 5.60 8.41 -1.35
C PHE A 58 4.25 8.71 -0.71
N LEU A 59 3.61 9.83 -1.04
CA LEU A 59 2.29 10.17 -0.53
C LEU A 59 1.19 9.22 -0.98
N ASN A 60 1.24 8.79 -2.25
CA ASN A 60 0.24 7.87 -2.78
C ASN A 60 0.31 6.50 -2.11
N ILE A 61 1.46 6.09 -1.58
CA ILE A 61 1.66 4.79 -0.93
C ILE A 61 1.59 4.88 0.61
N ALA A 62 2.18 5.90 1.22
CA ALA A 62 2.39 5.99 2.66
C ALA A 62 1.17 6.38 3.49
N GLY A 63 -0.02 6.55 2.89
CA GLY A 63 -1.29 7.03 3.50
C GLY A 63 -1.42 6.98 5.03
N THR A 64 -2.30 6.13 5.56
CA THR A 64 -2.32 5.76 7.01
C THR A 64 -1.96 4.32 7.26
N GLY A 65 -1.87 3.53 6.18
CA GLY A 65 -1.44 2.14 6.17
C GLY A 65 -0.19 1.86 6.99
N PRO A 66 0.96 2.52 6.73
CA PRO A 66 2.20 2.24 7.46
C PRO A 66 2.14 2.67 8.93
N ILE A 67 1.26 3.59 9.30
CA ILE A 67 1.11 4.02 10.70
C ILE A 67 0.24 3.01 11.43
N PHE A 68 -1.01 2.85 10.99
CA PHE A 68 -2.01 2.08 11.71
C PHE A 68 -1.78 0.58 11.56
N GLY A 69 -1.42 0.13 10.35
CA GLY A 69 -1.06 -1.26 10.10
C GLY A 69 0.10 -1.70 10.99
N ALA A 70 1.13 -0.88 11.14
CA ALA A 70 2.27 -1.17 12.00
C ALA A 70 1.90 -1.22 13.49
N MET A 71 1.08 -0.27 13.97
CA MET A 71 0.58 -0.24 15.35
C MET A 71 -0.33 -1.43 15.67
N MET A 72 -1.19 -1.84 14.73
CA MET A 72 -2.02 -3.04 14.91
C MET A 72 -1.19 -4.31 14.78
N GLY A 73 -0.20 -4.32 13.90
CA GLY A 73 0.64 -5.48 13.64
C GLY A 73 1.60 -5.80 14.78
N VAL A 74 2.08 -4.82 15.53
CA VAL A 74 2.97 -5.05 16.68
C VAL A 74 2.26 -5.75 17.86
N LEU A 75 0.92 -5.86 17.83
CA LEU A 75 0.18 -6.75 18.74
C LEU A 75 0.56 -8.22 18.59
N TYR A 76 1.06 -8.64 17.42
CA TYR A 76 1.62 -9.98 17.20
C TYR A 76 3.03 -10.15 17.76
N GLY A 77 3.58 -9.11 18.41
CA GLY A 77 4.89 -9.14 19.02
C GLY A 77 6.04 -8.73 18.10
N PRO A 78 7.28 -9.11 18.46
CA PRO A 78 8.49 -8.66 17.76
C PRO A 78 8.59 -9.16 16.31
N ALA A 79 7.77 -10.15 15.94
CA ALA A 79 7.57 -10.61 14.57
C ALA A 79 7.25 -9.45 13.60
N ALA A 80 6.52 -8.43 14.08
CA ALA A 80 6.17 -7.25 13.30
C ALA A 80 7.40 -6.50 12.77
N PHE A 81 8.44 -6.36 13.60
CA PHE A 81 9.68 -5.70 13.19
C PHE A 81 10.40 -6.48 12.09
N LEU A 82 10.42 -7.82 12.20
CA LEU A 82 10.98 -8.68 11.17
C LEU A 82 10.23 -8.54 9.85
N TRP A 83 8.89 -8.57 9.91
CA TRP A 83 8.07 -8.46 8.70
C TRP A 83 8.15 -7.07 8.07
N ILE A 84 8.14 -5.98 8.83
CA ILE A 84 8.36 -4.63 8.30
C ILE A 84 9.69 -4.58 7.56
N VAL A 85 10.78 -5.09 8.14
CA VAL A 85 12.12 -5.02 7.51
C VAL A 85 12.23 -5.95 6.31
N LEU A 86 12.00 -7.25 6.49
CA LEU A 86 12.20 -8.26 5.46
C LEU A 86 11.15 -8.14 4.34
N GLY A 87 9.89 -7.91 4.73
CA GLY A 87 8.80 -7.68 3.79
C GLY A 87 9.03 -6.43 2.95
N CYS A 88 9.46 -5.31 3.56
CA CYS A 88 9.77 -4.09 2.81
C CYS A 88 10.93 -4.30 1.83
N ILE A 89 12.07 -4.86 2.28
CA ILE A 89 13.28 -4.97 1.44
C ILE A 89 13.08 -5.99 0.31
N LEU A 90 12.67 -7.22 0.65
CA LEU A 90 12.64 -8.35 -0.28
C LEU A 90 11.33 -8.42 -1.07
N GLY A 91 10.24 -7.90 -0.50
CA GLY A 91 8.92 -7.89 -1.08
C GLY A 91 8.56 -6.52 -1.64
N GLY A 92 8.07 -5.61 -0.80
CA GLY A 92 7.37 -4.40 -1.19
C GLY A 92 8.20 -3.42 -2.02
N ALA A 93 9.44 -3.15 -1.64
CA ALA A 93 10.27 -2.20 -2.37
C ALA A 93 10.69 -2.74 -3.74
N MET A 94 10.97 -4.05 -3.83
CA MET A 94 11.20 -4.74 -5.10
C MET A 94 9.93 -4.76 -5.95
N HIS A 95 8.79 -5.08 -5.35
CA HIS A 95 7.47 -5.08 -5.98
C HIS A 95 7.13 -3.73 -6.62
N ASP A 96 7.24 -2.64 -5.86
CA ASP A 96 6.86 -1.30 -6.32
C ASP A 96 7.79 -0.80 -7.41
N TYR A 97 9.10 -1.07 -7.28
CA TYR A 97 10.08 -0.78 -8.31
C TYR A 97 9.79 -1.54 -9.59
N MET A 98 9.63 -2.87 -9.52
CA MET A 98 9.40 -3.68 -10.71
C MET A 98 8.07 -3.31 -11.39
N ALA A 99 6.98 -3.13 -10.63
CA ALA A 99 5.69 -2.73 -11.17
C ALA A 99 5.75 -1.34 -11.86
N GLY A 100 6.39 -0.36 -11.21
CA GLY A 100 6.58 0.97 -11.77
C GLY A 100 7.42 0.95 -13.04
N MET A 101 8.52 0.20 -13.05
CA MET A 101 9.42 0.11 -14.19
C MET A 101 8.85 -0.69 -15.36
N ILE A 102 8.07 -1.76 -15.09
CA ILE A 102 7.30 -2.45 -16.13
C ILE A 102 6.29 -1.49 -16.75
N SER A 103 5.59 -0.68 -15.94
CA SER A 103 4.67 0.34 -16.44
C SER A 103 5.37 1.37 -17.33
N ILE A 104 6.55 1.88 -16.96
CA ILE A 104 7.36 2.78 -17.83
C ILE A 104 7.57 2.16 -19.21
N ARG A 105 7.90 0.86 -19.27
CA ARG A 105 8.18 0.14 -20.51
C ARG A 105 6.93 -0.30 -21.27
N ARG A 106 5.78 -0.27 -20.62
CA ARG A 106 4.45 -0.48 -21.19
C ARG A 106 3.73 0.86 -21.37
N ASP A 107 4.48 1.93 -21.65
CA ASP A 107 3.96 3.27 -21.94
C ASP A 107 3.04 3.86 -20.85
N GLY A 108 3.30 3.58 -19.57
CA GLY A 108 2.48 4.08 -18.46
C GLY A 108 1.14 3.34 -18.27
N MET A 109 1.02 2.13 -18.82
CA MET A 109 -0.16 1.28 -18.69
C MET A 109 -0.49 0.96 -17.21
N GLY A 110 -1.78 0.85 -16.92
CA GLY A 110 -2.29 0.47 -15.60
C GLY A 110 -2.01 -1.00 -15.24
N LEU A 111 -2.06 -1.31 -13.95
CA LEU A 111 -1.69 -2.62 -13.44
C LEU A 111 -2.59 -3.77 -13.96
N PRO A 112 -3.94 -3.68 -13.97
CA PRO A 112 -4.77 -4.79 -14.45
C PRO A 112 -4.50 -5.16 -15.91
N GLU A 113 -4.18 -4.18 -16.75
CA GLU A 113 -3.83 -4.38 -18.16
C GLU A 113 -2.48 -5.09 -18.29
N ILE A 114 -1.46 -4.65 -17.52
CA ILE A 114 -0.14 -5.32 -17.46
C ILE A 114 -0.29 -6.77 -17.01
N ILE A 115 -1.06 -7.03 -15.94
CA ILE A 115 -1.30 -8.40 -15.45
C ILE A 115 -1.97 -9.23 -16.55
N GLY A 116 -2.90 -8.65 -17.30
CA GLY A 116 -3.55 -9.35 -18.41
C GLY A 116 -2.65 -9.63 -19.60
N ASP A 117 -1.74 -8.72 -19.94
CA ASP A 117 -0.77 -8.90 -21.02
C ASP A 117 0.27 -9.98 -20.68
N GLU A 118 0.56 -10.19 -19.39
CA GLU A 118 1.53 -11.19 -18.94
C GLU A 118 0.88 -12.53 -18.57
N LEU A 119 -0.27 -12.55 -17.88
CA LEU A 119 -0.89 -13.76 -17.33
C LEU A 119 -2.17 -14.20 -18.05
N GLY A 120 -2.66 -13.41 -19.02
CA GLY A 120 -3.82 -13.73 -19.84
C GLY A 120 -5.13 -13.02 -19.44
N SER A 121 -6.15 -13.17 -20.29
CA SER A 121 -7.42 -12.44 -20.21
C SER A 121 -8.26 -12.76 -18.97
N THR A 122 -8.23 -14.00 -18.49
CA THR A 122 -8.92 -14.39 -17.25
C THR A 122 -8.35 -13.64 -16.05
N CYS A 123 -7.02 -13.61 -15.92
CA CYS A 123 -6.35 -12.85 -14.86
C CYS A 123 -6.66 -11.35 -14.99
N ARG A 124 -6.70 -10.80 -16.21
CA ARG A 124 -7.13 -9.40 -16.43
C ARG A 124 -8.50 -9.12 -15.82
N LEU A 125 -9.49 -9.96 -16.10
CA LEU A 125 -10.85 -9.77 -15.61
C LEU A 125 -10.92 -9.85 -14.08
N VAL A 126 -10.30 -10.88 -13.50
CA VAL A 126 -10.22 -11.05 -12.04
C VAL A 126 -9.58 -9.82 -11.40
N MET A 127 -8.45 -9.36 -11.94
CA MET A 127 -7.73 -8.23 -11.36
C MET A 127 -8.44 -6.89 -11.52
N ARG A 128 -9.23 -6.70 -12.58
CA ARG A 128 -10.10 -5.51 -12.71
C ARG A 128 -11.15 -5.48 -11.60
N VAL A 129 -11.83 -6.59 -11.35
CA VAL A 129 -12.84 -6.70 -10.28
C VAL A 129 -12.21 -6.53 -8.91
N VAL A 130 -11.13 -7.27 -8.62
CA VAL A 130 -10.39 -7.17 -7.35
C VAL A 130 -9.90 -5.75 -7.09
N THR A 131 -9.30 -5.10 -8.09
CA THR A 131 -8.80 -3.73 -7.94
C THR A 131 -9.95 -2.74 -7.75
N LEU A 132 -11.06 -2.90 -8.47
CA LEU A 132 -12.24 -2.03 -8.31
C LEU A 132 -12.81 -2.11 -6.88
N VAL A 133 -12.99 -3.33 -6.36
CA VAL A 133 -13.47 -3.54 -4.98
C VAL A 133 -12.46 -2.95 -3.99
N LEU A 134 -11.17 -3.20 -4.17
CA LEU A 134 -10.11 -2.62 -3.34
C LEU A 134 -10.18 -1.09 -3.31
N MET A 135 -10.36 -0.41 -4.45
CA MET A 135 -10.44 1.05 -4.52
C MET A 135 -11.61 1.60 -3.70
N ILE A 136 -12.77 0.94 -3.75
CA ILE A 136 -13.95 1.35 -2.97
C ILE A 136 -13.70 1.11 -1.47
N CYS A 137 -13.11 -0.03 -1.10
CA CYS A 137 -12.77 -0.35 0.29
C CYS A 137 -11.73 0.61 0.87
N VAL A 138 -10.69 0.96 0.10
CA VAL A 138 -9.69 1.98 0.47
C VAL A 138 -10.38 3.33 0.65
N GLY A 139 -11.21 3.73 -0.31
CA GLY A 139 -11.98 4.96 -0.23
C GLY A 139 -12.83 5.04 1.05
N ALA A 140 -13.61 3.99 1.34
CA ALA A 140 -14.45 3.93 2.54
C ALA A 140 -13.65 3.92 3.84
N SER A 141 -12.65 3.03 3.97
CA SER A 141 -11.82 2.96 5.19
C SER A 141 -11.09 4.28 5.48
N PHE A 142 -10.69 5.02 4.44
CA PHE A 142 -9.98 6.29 4.56
C PHE A 142 -10.90 7.48 4.84
N VAL A 143 -12.22 7.29 4.91
CA VAL A 143 -13.17 8.28 5.47
C VAL A 143 -13.22 8.17 6.99
N LEU A 144 -13.24 6.94 7.52
CA LEU A 144 -13.41 6.68 8.96
C LEU A 144 -12.24 7.20 9.79
N ILE A 145 -11.02 7.06 9.27
CA ILE A 145 -9.79 7.46 9.98
C ILE A 145 -9.74 8.97 10.24
N PRO A 146 -9.80 9.83 9.21
CA PRO A 146 -9.68 11.26 9.43
C PRO A 146 -10.92 11.80 10.16
N ALA A 147 -12.11 11.23 9.92
CA ALA A 147 -13.31 11.61 10.66
C ALA A 147 -13.17 11.35 12.18
N GLY A 148 -12.63 10.19 12.56
CA GLY A 148 -12.37 9.87 13.97
C GLY A 148 -11.33 10.77 14.62
N LEU A 149 -10.25 11.10 13.90
CA LEU A 149 -9.23 12.01 14.41
C LEU A 149 -9.75 13.45 14.53
N MET A 150 -10.49 13.93 13.53
CA MET A 150 -11.10 15.26 13.54
C MET A 150 -12.16 15.41 14.62
N ASP A 151 -12.92 14.36 14.92
CA ASP A 151 -13.88 14.35 16.02
C ASP A 151 -13.23 14.63 17.38
N GLN A 152 -12.14 13.94 17.68
CA GLN A 152 -11.37 14.14 18.91
C GLN A 152 -10.73 15.52 18.99
N LEU A 153 -10.17 15.99 17.87
CA LEU A 153 -9.60 17.33 17.81
C LEU A 153 -10.67 18.40 18.02
N THR A 154 -11.88 18.19 17.48
CA THR A 154 -13.00 19.11 17.66
C THR A 154 -13.46 19.14 19.12
N LEU A 155 -13.54 17.98 19.76
CA LEU A 155 -13.82 17.87 21.19
C LEU A 155 -12.75 18.59 22.02
N ARG A 156 -11.46 18.36 21.73
CA ARG A 156 -10.35 18.95 22.48
C ARG A 156 -10.23 20.46 22.31
N LEU A 157 -10.40 20.97 21.08
CA LEU A 157 -10.18 22.39 20.76
C LEU A 157 -11.42 23.24 21.04
N PHE A 158 -12.62 22.70 20.81
CA PHE A 158 -13.88 23.45 20.85
C PHE A 158 -14.89 22.91 21.87
N GLY A 159 -14.61 21.81 22.55
CA GLY A 159 -15.54 21.21 23.52
C GLY A 159 -16.79 20.58 22.90
N VAL A 160 -16.82 20.38 21.58
CA VAL A 160 -17.97 19.82 20.87
C VAL A 160 -17.74 18.32 20.63
N ALA A 161 -18.56 17.50 21.27
CA ALA A 161 -18.55 16.04 21.11
C ALA A 161 -19.41 15.57 19.91
N ASP A 162 -19.27 14.29 19.55
CA ASP A 162 -20.12 13.57 18.59
C ASP A 162 -20.19 14.19 17.18
N THR A 163 -19.07 14.75 16.72
CA THR A 163 -18.93 15.38 15.40
C THR A 163 -18.46 14.43 14.30
N ASN A 164 -18.24 13.15 14.62
CA ASN A 164 -17.76 12.13 13.68
C ASN A 164 -18.58 12.07 12.37
N LEU A 165 -19.90 12.14 12.46
CA LEU A 165 -20.78 12.11 11.28
C LEU A 165 -20.60 13.36 10.40
N ILE A 166 -20.45 14.54 11.01
CA ILE A 166 -20.23 15.81 10.29
C ILE A 166 -18.95 15.72 9.47
N TRP A 167 -17.86 15.25 10.09
CA TRP A 167 -16.58 15.06 9.41
C TRP A 167 -16.63 13.99 8.34
N THR A 168 -17.32 12.87 8.59
CA THR A 168 -17.55 11.81 7.61
C THR A 168 -18.24 12.35 6.35
N VAL A 169 -19.32 13.12 6.51
CA VAL A 169 -20.04 13.75 5.40
C VAL A 169 -19.16 14.77 4.67
N ALA A 170 -18.44 15.61 5.42
CA ALA A 170 -17.53 16.60 4.83
C ALA A 170 -16.43 15.95 3.96
N ILE A 171 -15.84 14.86 4.43
CA ILE A 171 -14.82 14.10 3.68
C ILE A 171 -15.43 13.45 2.43
N LEU A 172 -16.63 12.87 2.52
CA LEU A 172 -17.31 12.29 1.35
C LEU A 172 -17.63 13.34 0.28
N VAL A 173 -18.09 14.53 0.68
CA VAL A 173 -18.31 15.66 -0.24
C VAL A 173 -16.99 16.08 -0.89
N PHE A 174 -15.91 16.15 -0.12
CA PHE A 174 -14.57 16.43 -0.66
C PHE A 174 -14.12 15.35 -1.66
N TYR A 175 -14.30 14.06 -1.36
CA TYR A 175 -13.95 12.97 -2.28
C TYR A 175 -14.78 13.03 -3.57
N LEU A 176 -16.07 13.34 -3.47
CA LEU A 176 -16.93 13.50 -4.64
C LEU A 176 -16.40 14.63 -5.53
N ALA A 177 -16.03 15.76 -4.93
CA ALA A 177 -15.46 16.90 -5.65
C ALA A 177 -14.15 16.51 -6.38
N VAL A 178 -13.20 15.87 -5.69
CA VAL A 178 -11.91 15.44 -6.28
C VAL A 178 -12.08 14.34 -7.34
N THR A 179 -13.09 13.48 -7.20
CA THR A 179 -13.34 12.39 -8.15
C THR A 179 -13.92 12.92 -9.47
N VAL A 180 -14.77 13.95 -9.39
CA VAL A 180 -15.49 14.55 -10.52
C VAL A 180 -14.67 15.65 -11.20
N PHE A 181 -14.11 16.55 -10.40
CA PHE A 181 -13.29 17.67 -10.86
C PHE A 181 -11.83 17.24 -10.90
N SER A 182 -11.18 17.38 -12.06
CA SER A 182 -9.74 17.16 -12.19
C SER A 182 -9.01 18.30 -11.48
N ILE A 183 -8.77 18.16 -10.18
CA ILE A 183 -8.11 19.17 -9.32
C ILE A 183 -6.57 19.12 -9.49
N ASN A 184 -6.08 18.69 -10.65
CA ASN A 184 -4.67 18.37 -10.90
C ASN A 184 -3.70 19.52 -10.54
N LYS A 185 -4.10 20.80 -10.69
CA LYS A 185 -3.27 21.95 -10.30
C LYS A 185 -3.16 22.20 -8.79
N VAL A 186 -4.22 22.00 -8.02
CA VAL A 186 -4.20 22.23 -6.56
C VAL A 186 -3.54 21.04 -5.86
N ILE A 187 -3.86 19.83 -6.30
CA ILE A 187 -3.28 18.58 -5.79
C ILE A 187 -1.75 18.59 -5.92
N GLY A 188 -1.21 18.88 -7.12
CA GLY A 188 0.24 18.90 -7.34
C GLY A 188 0.99 20.01 -6.58
N THR A 189 0.28 21.03 -6.09
CA THR A 189 0.87 22.15 -5.33
C THR A 189 0.81 21.89 -3.81
N VAL A 190 -0.29 21.32 -3.32
CA VAL A 190 -0.52 21.11 -1.88
C VAL A 190 0.07 19.79 -1.38
N TYR A 191 0.08 18.73 -2.20
CA TYR A 191 0.54 17.40 -1.77
C TYR A 191 1.96 17.41 -1.21
N PRO A 192 2.95 18.11 -1.81
CA PRO A 192 4.29 18.19 -1.22
C PRO A 192 4.33 18.70 0.23
N VAL A 193 3.39 19.57 0.63
CA VAL A 193 3.28 20.07 2.00
C VAL A 193 2.84 18.95 2.95
N PHE A 194 1.83 18.17 2.56
CA PHE A 194 1.38 17.02 3.36
C PHE A 194 2.45 15.94 3.46
N GLY A 195 3.18 15.68 2.38
CA GLY A 195 4.29 14.72 2.37
C GLY A 195 5.42 15.16 3.29
N ALA A 196 5.76 16.45 3.26
CA ALA A 196 6.71 17.03 4.19
C ALA A 196 6.22 16.92 5.64
N ALA A 197 4.94 17.23 5.91
CA ALA A 197 4.37 17.11 7.25
C ALA A 197 4.43 15.67 7.80
N LEU A 198 4.10 14.67 6.97
CA LEU A 198 4.19 13.25 7.34
C LEU A 198 5.65 12.84 7.67
N LEU A 199 6.62 13.24 6.84
CA LEU A 199 8.03 12.94 7.05
C LEU A 199 8.60 13.65 8.29
N ILE A 200 8.29 14.94 8.47
CA ILE A 200 8.71 15.71 9.65
C ILE A 200 8.16 15.04 10.91
N MET A 201 6.88 14.65 10.90
CA MET A 201 6.28 13.95 12.02
C MET A 201 6.95 12.60 12.30
N ALA A 202 7.21 11.79 11.27
CA ALA A 202 7.93 10.53 11.45
C ALA A 202 9.31 10.75 12.09
N VAL A 203 10.05 11.78 11.67
CA VAL A 203 11.34 12.15 12.27
C VAL A 203 11.17 12.57 13.72
N LEU A 204 10.19 13.44 14.04
CA LEU A 204 9.96 13.92 15.40
C LEU A 204 9.55 12.80 16.36
N ILE A 205 8.65 11.91 15.94
CA ILE A 205 8.28 10.70 16.69
C ILE A 205 9.49 9.76 16.82
N GLY A 206 10.29 9.64 15.76
CA GLY A 206 11.55 8.88 15.76
C GLY A 206 12.56 9.41 16.77
N VAL A 207 12.70 10.73 16.92
CA VAL A 207 13.50 11.35 17.99
C VAL A 207 12.89 11.04 19.36
N GLY A 208 11.55 11.10 19.48
CA GLY A 208 10.80 10.74 20.67
C GLY A 208 11.13 9.35 21.22
N ILE A 209 11.40 8.37 20.33
CA ILE A 209 11.84 7.01 20.71
C ILE A 209 13.15 7.02 21.52
N PHE A 210 14.03 8.01 21.31
CA PHE A 210 15.30 8.12 22.03
C PHE A 210 15.24 9.04 23.24
N THR A 211 14.30 9.98 23.29
CA THR A 211 14.24 11.00 24.34
C THR A 211 13.26 10.68 25.47
N HIS A 212 12.22 9.89 25.21
CA HIS A 212 11.23 9.52 26.22
C HIS A 212 11.56 8.18 26.89
N GLU A 213 10.94 7.88 28.03
CA GLU A 213 11.15 6.64 28.80
C GLU A 213 10.41 5.44 28.18
N GLY A 214 10.42 4.27 28.82
CA GLY A 214 9.71 3.09 28.32
C GLY A 214 10.49 2.23 27.32
N ASN A 215 9.99 1.01 27.15
CA ASN A 215 10.69 -0.10 26.52
C ASN A 215 10.11 -0.45 25.15
N ILE A 216 11.00 -0.86 24.24
CA ILE A 216 10.62 -1.53 22.99
C ILE A 216 10.90 -3.02 23.18
N PRO A 217 9.95 -3.91 22.85
CA PRO A 217 10.16 -5.35 22.90
C PRO A 217 11.43 -5.80 22.19
N SER A 218 12.12 -6.76 22.81
CA SER A 218 13.31 -7.37 22.21
C SER A 218 12.92 -8.44 21.18
N ILE A 219 13.84 -8.81 20.29
CA ILE A 219 13.57 -9.78 19.21
C ILE A 219 13.45 -11.24 19.69
N THR A 220 13.70 -11.51 20.98
CA THR A 220 13.84 -12.88 21.52
C THR A 220 12.57 -13.72 21.41
N GLU A 221 11.40 -13.09 21.31
CA GLU A 221 10.09 -13.75 21.25
C GLU A 221 9.39 -13.54 19.90
N SER A 222 10.17 -13.33 18.83
CA SER A 222 9.67 -13.05 17.47
C SER A 222 8.81 -14.14 16.83
N PHE A 223 8.76 -15.35 17.37
CA PHE A 223 7.98 -16.46 16.81
C PHE A 223 6.88 -16.97 17.74
N THR A 224 6.66 -16.25 18.85
CA THR A 224 5.53 -16.50 19.76
C THR A 224 4.42 -15.51 19.38
N ASP A 225 3.18 -15.99 19.34
CA ASP A 225 2.03 -15.11 19.13
C ASP A 225 1.70 -14.38 20.43
N HIS A 226 1.66 -13.04 20.37
CA HIS A 226 1.40 -12.16 21.51
C HIS A 226 0.03 -11.47 21.43
N TYR A 227 -0.81 -11.83 20.45
CA TYR A 227 -2.07 -11.13 20.24
C TYR A 227 -3.01 -11.29 21.45
N PRO A 228 -3.45 -10.20 22.10
CA PRO A 228 -4.14 -10.27 23.41
C PRO A 228 -5.52 -10.95 23.45
N VAL A 229 -6.17 -11.11 22.30
CA VAL A 229 -7.52 -11.68 22.18
C VAL A 229 -7.53 -12.81 21.14
N PRO A 230 -8.44 -13.80 21.25
CA PRO A 230 -8.58 -14.82 20.21
C PRO A 230 -8.81 -14.15 18.84
N TYR A 231 -7.79 -14.21 17.99
CA TYR A 231 -7.76 -13.53 16.70
C TYR A 231 -7.13 -14.45 15.64
N THR A 232 -6.96 -13.95 14.41
CA THR A 232 -6.18 -14.69 13.41
C THR A 232 -4.77 -14.92 13.95
N PRO A 233 -4.24 -16.16 13.92
CA PRO A 233 -2.88 -16.43 14.40
C PRO A 233 -1.81 -15.61 13.67
N LEU A 234 -0.63 -15.47 14.28
CA LEU A 234 0.53 -14.75 13.75
C LEU A 234 0.72 -14.98 12.24
N PHE A 235 0.79 -16.24 11.80
CA PHE A 235 0.61 -16.57 10.40
C PHE A 235 -0.84 -17.00 10.18
N PRO A 236 -1.59 -16.41 9.23
CA PRO A 236 -1.20 -15.36 8.28
C PRO A 236 -1.52 -13.93 8.76
N GLY A 237 -2.06 -13.76 9.97
CA GLY A 237 -2.66 -12.50 10.44
C GLY A 237 -1.72 -11.30 10.44
N LEU A 238 -0.46 -11.47 10.84
CA LEU A 238 0.55 -10.40 10.82
C LEU A 238 0.79 -9.85 9.40
N PHE A 239 0.91 -10.76 8.43
CA PHE A 239 1.25 -10.44 7.04
C PHE A 239 0.10 -9.73 6.31
N ILE A 240 -1.14 -9.96 6.77
CA ILE A 240 -2.31 -9.22 6.32
C ILE A 240 -2.38 -7.87 7.03
N THR A 241 -2.16 -7.83 8.35
CA THR A 241 -2.30 -6.61 9.17
C THR A 241 -1.30 -5.52 8.77
N ILE A 242 -0.03 -5.88 8.58
CA ILE A 242 1.01 -4.98 8.08
C ILE A 242 1.16 -5.20 6.57
N ALA A 243 0.16 -4.74 5.82
CA ALA A 243 0.26 -4.71 4.37
C ALA A 243 1.10 -3.51 3.90
N CYS A 244 0.57 -2.30 4.04
CA CYS A 244 1.34 -1.07 3.85
C CYS A 244 2.46 -0.98 4.90
N GLY A 245 3.65 -0.54 4.50
CA GLY A 245 4.89 -0.62 5.28
C GLY A 245 5.71 -1.89 5.07
N ALA A 246 5.14 -2.97 4.50
CA ALA A 246 5.87 -4.20 4.16
C ALA A 246 5.66 -4.64 2.70
N VAL A 247 4.44 -5.02 2.32
CA VAL A 247 4.07 -5.44 0.95
C VAL A 247 2.64 -5.00 0.65
N SER A 248 2.45 -4.23 -0.43
CA SER A 248 1.12 -3.75 -0.85
C SER A 248 0.89 -3.83 -2.36
N GLY A 249 -0.17 -4.53 -2.77
CA GLY A 249 -0.67 -4.54 -4.15
C GLY A 249 -1.26 -3.20 -4.60
N PHE A 250 -1.87 -2.44 -3.68
CA PHE A 250 -2.37 -1.09 -3.92
C PHE A 250 -1.25 -0.18 -4.43
N HIS A 251 -0.03 -0.28 -3.88
CA HIS A 251 1.10 0.54 -4.35
C HIS A 251 1.40 0.30 -5.83
N ALA A 252 1.32 -0.95 -6.31
CA ALA A 252 1.49 -1.25 -7.73
C ALA A 252 0.40 -0.67 -8.63
N THR A 253 -0.75 -0.25 -8.08
CA THR A 253 -1.75 0.55 -8.83
C THR A 253 -1.39 2.04 -8.87
N GLN A 254 -0.64 2.51 -7.87
CA GLN A 254 -0.22 3.92 -7.76
C GLN A 254 1.06 4.20 -8.56
N SER A 255 2.02 3.28 -8.57
CA SER A 255 3.30 3.40 -9.30
C SER A 255 3.15 3.74 -10.79
N PRO A 256 2.19 3.15 -11.55
CA PRO A 256 1.91 3.52 -12.94
C PRO A 256 1.59 5.01 -13.14
N MET A 257 0.92 5.67 -12.20
CA MET A 257 0.66 7.11 -12.33
C MET A 257 1.97 7.91 -12.34
N MET A 258 2.94 7.52 -11.52
CA MET A 258 4.25 8.18 -11.46
C MET A 258 5.20 7.73 -12.57
N ALA A 259 5.03 6.52 -13.10
CA ALA A 259 5.72 6.04 -14.30
C ALA A 259 5.46 6.93 -15.53
N ARG A 260 4.28 7.56 -15.61
CA ARG A 260 3.91 8.50 -16.69
C ARG A 260 4.64 9.84 -16.61
N CYS A 261 5.19 10.20 -15.45
CA CYS A 261 5.77 11.52 -15.19
C CYS A 261 7.31 11.51 -15.05
N ILE A 262 7.93 10.34 -14.95
CA ILE A 262 9.37 10.20 -14.71
C ILE A 262 10.18 10.51 -15.98
N LYS A 263 11.22 11.33 -15.85
CA LYS A 263 12.02 11.81 -16.99
C LYS A 263 13.04 10.80 -17.52
N ASN A 264 13.41 9.81 -16.70
CA ASN A 264 14.45 8.83 -17.06
C ASN A 264 14.33 7.61 -16.16
N GLU A 265 14.56 6.41 -16.72
CA GLU A 265 14.56 5.16 -15.95
C GLU A 265 15.51 5.20 -14.75
N LYS A 266 16.65 5.92 -14.84
CA LYS A 266 17.68 5.98 -13.76
C LYS A 266 17.16 6.52 -12.44
N TYR A 267 16.00 7.18 -12.45
CA TYR A 267 15.38 7.69 -11.24
C TYR A 267 14.38 6.69 -10.63
N GLY A 268 14.08 5.59 -11.31
CA GLY A 268 13.10 4.59 -10.89
C GLY A 268 13.43 3.97 -9.53
N LEU A 269 14.69 3.63 -9.28
CA LEU A 269 15.11 3.07 -7.98
C LEU A 269 14.84 4.06 -6.83
N ARG A 270 15.12 5.35 -7.04
CA ARG A 270 14.84 6.40 -6.04
C ARG A 270 13.34 6.61 -5.86
N CYS A 271 12.60 6.74 -6.95
CA CYS A 271 11.18 7.09 -6.91
C CYS A 271 10.30 5.95 -6.39
N PHE A 272 10.59 4.69 -6.70
CA PHE A 272 9.74 3.56 -6.33
C PHE A 272 10.31 2.79 -5.13
N TYR A 273 11.49 2.16 -5.29
CA TYR A 273 12.11 1.37 -4.21
C TYR A 273 12.41 2.27 -2.99
N GLY A 274 13.00 3.44 -3.23
CA GLY A 274 13.34 4.39 -2.16
C GLY A 274 12.12 4.94 -1.44
N ALA A 275 11.02 5.21 -2.15
CA ALA A 275 9.77 5.65 -1.52
C ALA A 275 9.21 4.55 -0.60
N MET A 276 9.21 3.30 -1.05
CA MET A 276 8.73 2.17 -0.24
C MET A 276 9.63 1.89 0.98
N VAL A 277 10.95 2.01 0.86
CA VAL A 277 11.84 1.93 2.04
C VAL A 277 11.56 3.06 3.03
N THR A 278 11.28 4.27 2.54
CA THR A 278 10.92 5.41 3.41
C THR A 278 9.62 5.14 4.16
N GLU A 279 8.63 4.54 3.49
CA GLU A 279 7.40 4.07 4.12
C GLU A 279 7.67 2.97 5.18
N GLY A 280 8.54 2.00 4.88
CA GLY A 280 8.96 0.98 5.83
C GLY A 280 9.65 1.56 7.07
N VAL A 281 10.44 2.64 6.90
CA VAL A 281 11.02 3.40 8.04
C VAL A 281 9.92 4.07 8.86
N VAL A 282 8.93 4.69 8.23
CA VAL A 282 7.77 5.27 8.93
C VAL A 282 7.04 4.18 9.72
N ALA A 283 6.75 3.04 9.09
CA ALA A 283 6.09 1.91 9.76
C ALA A 283 6.88 1.39 10.97
N LEU A 284 8.19 1.24 10.81
CA LEU A 284 9.09 0.82 11.90
C LEU A 284 9.07 1.80 13.07
N ILE A 285 9.10 3.11 12.78
CA ILE A 285 9.02 4.17 13.80
C ILE A 285 7.70 4.08 14.55
N TRP A 286 6.57 3.96 13.86
CA TRP A 286 5.26 3.92 14.52
C TRP A 286 5.01 2.64 15.31
N ALA A 287 5.49 1.47 14.84
CA ALA A 287 5.46 0.24 15.62
C ALA A 287 6.28 0.38 16.92
N ALA A 288 7.50 0.92 16.82
CA ALA A 288 8.37 1.14 17.97
C ALA A 288 7.81 2.18 18.96
N ALA A 289 7.34 3.31 18.44
CA ALA A 289 6.81 4.41 19.22
C ALA A 289 5.55 3.98 19.98
N ALA A 290 4.63 3.24 19.35
CA ALA A 290 3.43 2.76 20.01
C ALA A 290 3.74 1.86 21.21
N MET A 291 4.63 0.88 21.07
CA MET A 291 5.03 0.01 22.18
C MET A 291 5.68 0.78 23.32
N LYS A 292 6.59 1.69 22.98
CA LYS A 292 7.30 2.52 23.96
C LYS A 292 6.35 3.45 24.71
N PHE A 293 5.41 4.06 23.99
CA PHE A 293 4.45 4.99 24.54
C PHE A 293 3.52 4.31 25.54
N VAL A 294 2.93 3.17 25.20
CA VAL A 294 1.99 2.48 26.10
C VAL A 294 2.69 1.84 27.31
N ASP A 295 3.99 1.55 27.21
CA ASP A 295 4.79 1.09 28.36
C ASP A 295 4.90 2.18 29.44
N MET A 296 4.97 3.45 29.04
CA MET A 296 4.98 4.60 29.97
C MET A 296 3.60 4.90 30.57
N MET A 297 2.52 4.43 29.94
CA MET A 297 1.17 4.79 30.37
C MET A 297 0.66 3.87 31.48
N ASP A 298 -0.12 4.48 32.39
CA ASP A 298 -0.91 3.75 33.38
C ASP A 298 -2.21 3.23 32.73
N ILE A 299 -2.06 2.19 31.91
CA ILE A 299 -3.16 1.50 31.22
C ILE A 299 -3.25 0.08 31.78
N ALA A 300 -4.47 -0.39 32.03
CA ALA A 300 -4.72 -1.76 32.45
C ALA A 300 -4.19 -2.76 31.41
N GLY A 301 -3.52 -3.82 31.87
CA GLY A 301 -2.96 -4.87 31.02
C GLY A 301 -1.73 -5.49 31.66
N ALA A 302 -1.64 -6.81 31.65
CA ALA A 302 -0.52 -7.56 32.21
C ALA A 302 0.71 -7.54 31.29
N THR A 303 0.51 -7.38 29.98
CA THR A 303 1.57 -7.33 28.98
C THR A 303 1.59 -5.99 28.24
N PRO A 304 2.74 -5.57 27.67
CA PRO A 304 2.80 -4.38 26.80
C PRO A 304 1.81 -4.44 25.62
N TYR A 305 1.50 -5.63 25.12
CA TYR A 305 0.56 -5.84 24.01
C TYR A 305 -0.90 -5.67 24.44
N GLU A 306 -1.25 -6.16 25.63
CA GLU A 306 -2.56 -5.88 26.23
C GLU A 306 -2.76 -4.38 26.49
N LYS A 307 -1.74 -3.71 27.03
CA LYS A 307 -1.76 -2.25 27.20
C LYS A 307 -1.97 -1.54 25.86
N LEU A 308 -1.27 -1.97 24.81
CA LEU A 308 -1.44 -1.41 23.47
C LEU A 308 -2.87 -1.62 22.93
N TYR A 309 -3.39 -2.84 23.05
CA TYR A 309 -4.75 -3.16 22.64
C TYR A 309 -5.79 -2.33 23.39
N ASN A 310 -5.63 -2.20 24.71
CA ASN A 310 -6.49 -1.40 25.56
C ASN A 310 -6.37 0.09 25.24
N ALA A 311 -5.17 0.60 24.94
CA ALA A 311 -4.97 1.99 24.52
C ALA A 311 -5.73 2.32 23.22
N MET A 312 -5.87 1.36 22.31
CA MET A 312 -6.62 1.51 21.06
C MET A 312 -8.13 1.24 21.19
N THR A 313 -8.60 0.70 22.32
CA THR A 313 -10.01 0.35 22.55
C THR A 313 -10.70 1.13 23.68
N ALA A 314 -9.98 1.64 24.68
CA ALA A 314 -10.55 2.15 25.94
C ALA A 314 -11.12 3.59 25.90
N CYS A 315 -11.02 4.32 24.79
CA CYS A 315 -11.52 5.71 24.70
C CYS A 315 -12.98 5.81 24.22
N GLY A 316 -13.90 5.16 24.93
CA GLY A 316 -15.35 5.45 24.84
C GLY A 316 -16.09 4.89 23.62
N THR A 317 -15.45 4.12 22.74
CA THR A 317 -16.13 3.43 21.64
C THR A 317 -15.81 1.94 21.62
N VAL A 318 -16.80 1.10 21.35
CA VAL A 318 -16.72 -0.39 21.24
C VAL A 318 -15.81 -0.88 20.09
N LYS A 319 -15.06 0.01 19.41
CA LYS A 319 -14.32 -0.28 18.18
C LYS A 319 -12.86 0.19 18.29
N MET A 320 -11.92 -0.67 17.90
CA MET A 320 -10.49 -0.35 17.89
C MET A 320 -10.20 0.82 16.93
N ASN A 321 -9.55 1.87 17.44
CA ASN A 321 -9.23 3.08 16.67
C ASN A 321 -7.77 3.52 16.94
N PRO A 322 -6.81 3.09 16.11
CA PRO A 322 -5.39 3.48 16.24
C PRO A 322 -5.15 4.99 16.14
N GLY A 323 -6.04 5.74 15.48
CA GLY A 323 -5.93 7.19 15.34
C GLY A 323 -5.98 7.95 16.68
N LEU A 324 -6.64 7.38 17.70
CA LEU A 324 -6.68 7.94 19.05
C LEU A 324 -5.31 7.88 19.72
N LEU A 325 -4.64 6.73 19.59
CA LEU A 325 -3.32 6.53 20.16
C LEU A 325 -2.29 7.44 19.48
N VAL A 326 -2.43 7.65 18.17
CA VAL A 326 -1.65 8.63 17.41
C VAL A 326 -1.85 10.05 17.94
N GLU A 327 -3.09 10.50 18.09
CA GLU A 327 -3.41 11.85 18.61
C GLU A 327 -2.77 12.05 19.99
N ARG A 328 -2.99 11.09 20.89
CA ARG A 328 -2.49 11.16 22.26
C ARG A 328 -0.97 11.19 22.30
N MET A 329 -0.30 10.36 21.50
CA MET A 329 1.17 10.34 21.43
C MET A 329 1.74 11.62 20.81
N CYS A 330 1.13 12.13 19.74
CA CYS A 330 1.56 13.39 19.13
C CYS A 330 1.41 14.56 20.11
N ASN A 331 0.32 14.60 20.88
CA ASN A 331 0.12 15.62 21.90
C ASN A 331 1.12 15.49 23.06
N ASP A 332 1.35 14.27 23.56
CA ASP A 332 2.18 14.03 24.73
C ASP A 332 3.67 14.31 24.43
N TRP A 333 4.19 13.78 23.31
CA TRP A 333 5.60 13.90 22.97
C TRP A 333 5.98 15.21 22.28
N LEU A 334 5.04 15.84 21.56
CA LEU A 334 5.32 17.01 20.70
C LEU A 334 4.46 18.24 21.02
N GLY A 335 3.55 18.15 22.00
CA GLY A 335 2.62 19.22 22.36
C GLY A 335 1.67 19.64 21.23
N ASN A 336 1.21 20.88 21.28
CA ASN A 336 0.25 21.44 20.30
C ASN A 336 0.79 21.41 18.86
N ALA A 337 2.10 21.54 18.67
CA ALA A 337 2.72 21.43 17.35
C ALA A 337 2.56 20.01 16.77
N GLY A 338 2.61 18.98 17.62
CA GLY A 338 2.32 17.60 17.24
C GLY A 338 0.91 17.40 16.71
N LEU A 339 -0.09 18.03 17.35
CA LEU A 339 -1.49 17.95 16.91
C LEU A 339 -1.70 18.59 15.52
N VAL A 340 -1.09 19.75 15.28
CA VAL A 340 -1.14 20.40 13.96
C VAL A 340 -0.51 19.51 12.89
N LEU A 341 0.65 18.92 13.20
CA LEU A 341 1.30 17.97 12.30
C LEU A 341 0.41 16.74 12.07
N ALA A 342 -0.22 16.18 13.10
CA ALA A 342 -1.13 15.03 12.98
C ALA A 342 -2.27 15.33 11.99
N VAL A 343 -2.84 16.54 12.01
CA VAL A 343 -3.82 16.96 10.99
C VAL A 343 -3.18 17.02 9.60
N LEU A 344 -2.05 17.72 9.47
CA LEU A 344 -1.42 17.93 8.16
C LEU A 344 -0.85 16.65 7.52
N GLY A 345 -0.38 15.69 8.32
CA GLY A 345 0.20 14.45 7.86
C GLY A 345 -0.79 13.28 7.82
N ILE A 346 -1.55 13.07 8.88
CA ILE A 346 -2.34 11.85 9.11
C ILE A 346 -3.80 12.01 8.67
N VAL A 347 -4.38 13.21 8.75
CA VAL A 347 -5.73 13.47 8.18
C VAL A 347 -5.61 13.70 6.67
N ALA A 348 -4.65 14.51 6.24
CA ALA A 348 -4.55 14.90 4.83
C ALA A 348 -4.14 13.76 3.90
N ALA A 349 -3.24 12.86 4.32
CA ALA A 349 -2.76 11.77 3.47
C ALA A 349 -3.88 10.78 3.07
N PRO A 350 -4.69 10.22 4.00
CA PRO A 350 -5.86 9.43 3.64
C PRO A 350 -6.86 10.21 2.82
N MET A 351 -7.04 11.50 3.08
CA MET A 351 -7.93 12.33 2.27
C MET A 351 -7.49 12.39 0.80
N SER A 352 -6.19 12.57 0.56
CA SER A 352 -5.63 12.54 -0.80
C SER A 352 -5.71 11.17 -1.46
N THR A 353 -5.39 10.11 -0.71
CA THR A 353 -5.32 8.74 -1.25
C THR A 353 -6.71 8.16 -1.47
N GLY A 354 -7.66 8.41 -0.56
CA GLY A 354 -9.05 7.99 -0.68
C GLY A 354 -9.75 8.64 -1.88
N GLY A 355 -9.59 9.95 -2.07
CA GLY A 355 -10.07 10.64 -3.28
C GLY A 355 -9.42 10.10 -4.55
N SER A 356 -8.12 9.78 -4.52
CA SER A 356 -7.42 9.14 -5.63
C SER A 356 -7.93 7.73 -5.92
N ALA A 357 -8.31 6.96 -4.89
CA ALA A 357 -8.88 5.63 -5.02
C ALA A 357 -10.25 5.67 -5.71
N PHE A 358 -11.16 6.56 -5.31
CA PHE A 358 -12.45 6.73 -6.01
C PHE A 358 -12.27 7.19 -7.46
N ARG A 359 -11.29 8.06 -7.73
CA ARG A 359 -10.92 8.44 -9.10
C ARG A 359 -10.42 7.24 -9.89
N ALA A 360 -9.55 6.41 -9.31
CA ALA A 360 -9.06 5.18 -9.93
C ALA A 360 -10.20 4.18 -10.20
N ALA A 361 -11.11 3.97 -9.24
CA ALA A 361 -12.31 3.14 -9.42
C ALA A 361 -13.15 3.62 -10.62
N ARG A 362 -13.40 4.93 -10.71
CA ARG A 362 -14.14 5.53 -11.82
C ARG A 362 -13.45 5.32 -13.17
N MET A 363 -12.13 5.44 -13.23
CA MET A 363 -11.35 5.17 -14.45
C MET A 363 -11.44 3.69 -14.83
N ILE A 364 -11.25 2.76 -13.89
CA ILE A 364 -11.37 1.31 -14.12
C ILE A 364 -12.75 0.96 -14.70
N VAL A 365 -13.83 1.52 -14.16
CA VAL A 365 -15.20 1.27 -14.66
C VAL A 365 -15.39 1.82 -16.07
N ALA A 366 -14.86 3.00 -16.39
CA ALA A 366 -14.94 3.52 -17.76
C ALA A 366 -14.10 2.73 -18.75
N ASP A 367 -12.90 2.31 -18.35
CA ASP A 367 -12.03 1.49 -19.19
C ASP A 367 -12.69 0.13 -19.47
N PHE A 368 -13.42 -0.42 -18.48
CA PHE A 368 -14.20 -1.64 -18.64
C PHE A 368 -15.42 -1.46 -19.57
N SER A 369 -16.16 -0.37 -19.42
CA SER A 369 -17.38 -0.09 -20.17
C SER A 369 -17.15 0.66 -21.49
N HIS A 370 -15.88 0.97 -21.81
CA HIS A 370 -15.48 1.86 -22.91
C HIS A 370 -16.26 3.17 -22.93
N TYR A 371 -16.60 3.70 -21.75
CA TYR A 371 -17.50 4.82 -21.59
C TYR A 371 -16.74 6.15 -21.58
N ASP A 372 -17.09 7.04 -22.51
CA ASP A 372 -16.46 8.37 -22.60
C ASP A 372 -16.75 9.22 -21.35
N GLN A 373 -15.69 9.74 -20.74
CA GLN A 373 -15.73 10.54 -19.52
C GLN A 373 -15.53 12.04 -19.75
N LYS A 374 -15.49 12.53 -21.00
CA LYS A 374 -15.33 13.98 -21.25
C LYS A 374 -16.44 14.84 -20.59
N PRO A 375 -17.74 14.51 -20.71
CA PRO A 375 -18.81 15.31 -20.13
C PRO A 375 -18.94 15.13 -18.61
N LEU A 376 -19.22 16.22 -17.89
CA LEU A 376 -19.40 16.20 -16.43
C LEU A 376 -20.53 15.26 -15.98
N ALA A 377 -21.66 15.25 -16.68
CA ALA A 377 -22.80 14.39 -16.36
C ALA A 377 -22.43 12.89 -16.44
N LYS A 378 -21.63 12.51 -17.44
CA LYS A 378 -21.13 11.14 -17.59
C LYS A 378 -20.16 10.76 -16.47
N ARG A 379 -19.33 11.70 -16.01
CA ARG A 379 -18.48 11.48 -14.83
C ARG A 379 -19.30 11.25 -13.57
N LEU A 380 -20.33 12.07 -13.35
CA LEU A 380 -21.23 11.94 -12.20
C LEU A 380 -21.97 10.60 -12.22
N LEU A 381 -22.47 10.17 -13.38
CA LEU A 381 -23.15 8.89 -13.54
C LEU A 381 -22.27 7.69 -13.19
N LEU A 382 -20.98 7.72 -13.54
CA LEU A 382 -20.03 6.68 -13.14
C LEU A 382 -19.62 6.78 -11.67
N THR A 383 -19.64 7.98 -11.09
CA THR A 383 -19.17 8.22 -9.71
C THR A 383 -20.24 7.87 -8.68
N ALA A 384 -21.51 8.22 -8.95
CA ALA A 384 -22.60 8.07 -7.99
C ALA A 384 -22.78 6.62 -7.49
N PRO A 385 -22.75 5.57 -8.34
CA PRO A 385 -22.83 4.19 -7.87
C PRO A 385 -21.67 3.79 -6.95
N LEU A 386 -20.45 4.26 -7.23
CA LEU A 386 -19.27 3.97 -6.42
C LEU A 386 -19.42 4.55 -5.01
N PHE A 387 -19.91 5.79 -4.91
CA PHE A 387 -20.18 6.43 -3.62
C PHE A 387 -21.37 5.81 -2.89
N ALA A 388 -22.42 5.41 -3.61
CA ALA A 388 -23.55 4.70 -3.01
C ALA A 388 -23.11 3.39 -2.34
N VAL A 389 -22.28 2.60 -3.03
CA VAL A 389 -21.68 1.38 -2.46
C VAL A 389 -20.81 1.71 -1.26
N ALA A 390 -19.94 2.73 -1.35
CA ALA A 390 -19.08 3.12 -0.24
C ALA A 390 -19.89 3.57 1.00
N ILE A 391 -20.94 4.38 0.80
CA ILE A 391 -21.82 4.81 1.89
C ILE A 391 -22.55 3.61 2.50
N ALA A 392 -23.05 2.68 1.67
CA ALA A 392 -23.67 1.45 2.18
C ALA A 392 -22.68 0.66 3.05
N MET A 393 -21.44 0.47 2.58
CA MET A 393 -20.37 -0.20 3.33
C MET A 393 -20.06 0.49 4.67
N LEU A 394 -19.99 1.83 4.69
CA LEU A 394 -19.76 2.60 5.92
C LEU A 394 -20.87 2.41 6.95
N ASN A 395 -22.12 2.17 6.52
CA ASN A 395 -23.25 1.98 7.42
C ASN A 395 -23.32 0.55 7.99
N VAL A 396 -22.83 -0.46 7.26
CA VAL A 396 -22.94 -1.88 7.67
C VAL A 396 -21.65 -2.46 8.25
N SER A 397 -20.50 -1.80 8.09
CA SER A 397 -19.20 -2.33 8.50
C SER A 397 -18.46 -1.43 9.48
N SER A 398 -17.70 -2.04 10.39
CA SER A 398 -16.77 -1.31 11.26
C SER A 398 -15.45 -1.02 10.53
N PHE A 399 -14.67 -0.07 11.05
CA PHE A 399 -13.31 0.19 10.55
C PHE A 399 -12.47 -1.10 10.51
N LYS A 400 -12.52 -1.91 11.57
CA LYS A 400 -11.79 -3.18 11.66
C LYS A 400 -12.09 -4.10 10.46
N VAL A 401 -13.38 -4.29 10.15
CA VAL A 401 -13.82 -5.15 9.05
C VAL A 401 -13.38 -4.59 7.70
N LEU A 402 -13.62 -3.29 7.46
CA LEU A 402 -13.23 -2.64 6.20
C LEU A 402 -11.71 -2.68 5.99
N TRP A 403 -10.93 -2.37 7.02
CA TRP A 403 -9.48 -2.38 6.99
C TRP A 403 -8.92 -3.76 6.67
N LEU A 404 -9.52 -4.79 7.26
CA LEU A 404 -9.12 -6.18 7.04
C LEU A 404 -9.40 -6.63 5.60
N TYR A 405 -10.57 -6.31 5.03
CA TYR A 405 -10.83 -6.59 3.62
C TYR A 405 -9.95 -5.76 2.68
N VAL A 406 -9.69 -4.48 2.99
CA VAL A 406 -8.68 -3.68 2.27
C VAL A 406 -7.36 -4.43 2.25
N SER A 407 -6.91 -4.88 3.42
CA SER A 407 -5.64 -5.57 3.58
C SER A 407 -5.60 -6.90 2.83
N TRP A 408 -6.68 -7.69 2.87
CA TRP A 408 -6.74 -8.95 2.14
C TRP A 408 -6.73 -8.76 0.62
N PHE A 409 -7.59 -7.88 0.08
CA PHE A 409 -7.59 -7.57 -1.36
C PHE A 409 -6.25 -6.99 -1.82
N ASN A 410 -5.59 -6.21 -0.95
CA ASN A 410 -4.26 -5.67 -1.17
C ASN A 410 -3.21 -6.80 -1.34
N GLN A 411 -3.26 -7.86 -0.52
CA GLN A 411 -2.35 -9.00 -0.64
C GLN A 411 -2.66 -9.94 -1.79
N VAL A 412 -3.94 -10.11 -2.15
CA VAL A 412 -4.32 -10.81 -3.38
C VAL A 412 -3.75 -10.07 -4.59
N LEU A 413 -3.89 -8.75 -4.65
CA LEU A 413 -3.33 -7.93 -5.72
C LEU A 413 -1.80 -7.98 -5.76
N ALA A 414 -1.13 -7.95 -4.60
CA ALA A 414 0.32 -8.12 -4.51
C ALA A 414 0.77 -9.47 -5.08
N THR A 415 0.05 -10.55 -4.76
CA THR A 415 0.33 -11.91 -5.24
C THR A 415 0.34 -11.98 -6.77
N PHE A 416 -0.72 -11.48 -7.42
CA PHE A 416 -0.79 -11.46 -8.89
C PHE A 416 0.26 -10.56 -9.52
N THR A 417 0.60 -9.45 -8.86
CA THR A 417 1.65 -8.54 -9.33
C THR A 417 3.03 -9.22 -9.26
N PHE A 418 3.35 -9.94 -8.18
CA PHE A 418 4.59 -10.72 -8.11
C PHE A 418 4.66 -11.81 -9.18
N PHE A 419 3.58 -12.54 -9.43
CA PHE A 419 3.53 -13.50 -10.54
C PHE A 419 3.73 -12.82 -11.89
N THR A 420 3.15 -11.65 -12.10
CA THR A 420 3.34 -10.83 -13.30
C THR A 420 4.81 -10.40 -13.46
N ILE A 421 5.44 -9.93 -12.39
CA ILE A 421 6.88 -9.56 -12.38
C ILE A 421 7.75 -10.79 -12.67
N ALA A 422 7.47 -11.93 -12.04
CA ALA A 422 8.20 -13.17 -12.28
C ALA A 422 8.10 -13.62 -13.75
N HIS A 423 6.89 -13.57 -14.32
CA HIS A 423 6.67 -13.90 -15.73
C HIS A 423 7.41 -12.93 -16.66
N PHE A 424 7.32 -11.63 -16.40
CA PHE A 424 8.03 -10.59 -17.14
C PHE A 424 9.54 -10.81 -17.13
N LEU A 425 10.14 -11.04 -15.94
CA LEU A 425 11.57 -11.28 -15.80
C LEU A 425 12.03 -12.57 -16.48
N ARG A 426 11.19 -13.60 -16.53
CA ARG A 426 11.50 -14.88 -17.18
C ARG A 426 11.65 -14.76 -18.69
N TYR A 427 10.78 -13.98 -19.33
CA TYR A 427 10.70 -13.91 -20.80
C TYR A 427 11.33 -12.67 -21.41
N ARG A 428 11.85 -11.79 -20.57
CA ARG A 428 12.52 -10.58 -21.03
C ARG A 428 13.89 -10.87 -21.64
N LYS A 429 14.16 -10.16 -22.73
CA LYS A 429 15.50 -10.00 -23.32
C LYS A 429 16.10 -8.66 -22.89
N ASP A 430 17.38 -8.64 -22.59
CA ASP A 430 18.21 -7.43 -22.61
C ASP A 430 18.94 -7.34 -23.96
N GLY A 431 19.60 -6.20 -24.22
CA GLY A 431 20.39 -6.02 -25.45
C GLY A 431 21.59 -6.97 -25.60
N LYS A 432 21.81 -7.89 -24.65
CA LYS A 432 22.86 -8.90 -24.63
C LYS A 432 22.32 -10.35 -24.61
N GLY A 433 20.99 -10.56 -24.62
CA GLY A 433 20.37 -11.88 -24.59
C GLY A 433 19.17 -11.98 -23.64
N ILE A 434 18.82 -13.18 -23.18
CA ILE A 434 17.79 -13.39 -22.14
C ILE A 434 18.45 -13.19 -20.78
N LEU A 435 17.78 -12.51 -19.84
CA LEU A 435 18.23 -12.38 -18.46
C LEU A 435 18.58 -13.76 -17.85
N PRO A 436 19.46 -13.81 -16.82
CA PRO A 436 19.78 -15.06 -16.16
C PRO A 436 18.51 -15.83 -15.77
N ARG A 437 18.49 -17.14 -16.05
CA ARG A 437 17.29 -17.98 -15.86
C ARG A 437 16.75 -17.98 -14.44
N TRP A 438 17.50 -17.52 -13.45
CA TRP A 438 17.11 -17.43 -12.04
C TRP A 438 16.44 -16.09 -11.68
N SER A 439 16.53 -15.05 -12.51
CA SER A 439 16.09 -13.69 -12.15
C SER A 439 14.62 -13.60 -11.76
N TRP A 440 13.74 -14.41 -12.34
CA TRP A 440 12.31 -14.45 -11.98
C TRP A 440 12.04 -14.99 -10.56
N LEU A 441 12.98 -15.75 -9.98
CA LEU A 441 12.83 -16.34 -8.65
C LEU A 441 12.69 -15.30 -7.54
N ILE A 442 13.28 -14.11 -7.73
CA ILE A 442 13.22 -13.02 -6.74
C ILE A 442 11.79 -12.54 -6.51
N ALA A 443 10.93 -12.64 -7.53
CA ALA A 443 9.51 -12.29 -7.44
C ALA A 443 8.63 -13.52 -7.20
N TYR A 444 9.03 -14.69 -7.70
CA TYR A 444 8.27 -15.93 -7.52
C TYR A 444 8.14 -16.35 -6.04
N PHE A 445 9.23 -16.35 -5.27
CA PHE A 445 9.15 -16.76 -3.86
C PHE A 445 8.23 -15.85 -3.03
N PRO A 446 8.33 -14.51 -3.14
CA PRO A 446 7.32 -13.61 -2.56
C PRO A 446 5.91 -13.89 -3.08
N ALA A 447 5.72 -14.20 -4.37
CA ALA A 447 4.39 -14.54 -4.92
C ALA A 447 3.76 -15.74 -4.21
N VAL A 448 4.52 -16.84 -4.08
CA VAL A 448 4.06 -18.07 -3.43
C VAL A 448 3.76 -17.82 -1.95
N PHE A 449 4.64 -17.07 -1.27
CA PHE A 449 4.44 -16.70 0.13
C PHE A 449 3.16 -15.86 0.33
N MET A 450 2.96 -14.83 -0.49
CA MET A 450 1.77 -13.98 -0.40
C MET A 450 0.48 -14.71 -0.81
N CYS A 451 0.58 -15.69 -1.71
CA CYS A 451 -0.53 -16.59 -2.05
C CYS A 451 -0.94 -17.43 -0.82
N ALA A 452 0.04 -18.02 -0.11
CA ALA A 452 -0.22 -18.76 1.12
C ALA A 452 -0.82 -17.87 2.21
N VAL A 453 -0.29 -16.67 2.40
CA VAL A 453 -0.83 -15.69 3.36
C VAL A 453 -2.30 -15.40 3.06
N SER A 454 -2.61 -15.05 1.81
CA SER A 454 -3.98 -14.66 1.41
C SER A 454 -4.97 -15.82 1.49
N ALA A 455 -4.54 -17.03 1.08
CA ALA A 455 -5.36 -18.23 1.10
C ALA A 455 -5.62 -18.74 2.52
N CYS A 456 -4.59 -18.86 3.35
CA CYS A 456 -4.75 -19.27 4.75
C CYS A 456 -5.60 -18.25 5.51
N PHE A 457 -5.47 -16.95 5.22
CA PHE A 457 -6.16 -15.92 5.99
C PHE A 457 -7.67 -16.01 5.82
N ILE A 458 -8.14 -16.07 4.56
CA ILE A 458 -9.58 -16.14 4.29
C ILE A 458 -10.20 -17.43 4.82
N LEU A 459 -9.43 -18.52 4.93
CA LEU A 459 -9.91 -19.78 5.48
C LEU A 459 -9.98 -19.77 7.01
N ILE A 460 -8.96 -19.21 7.68
CA ILE A 460 -8.78 -19.33 9.14
C ILE A 460 -9.48 -18.22 9.92
N ASP A 461 -9.55 -17.00 9.37
CA ASP A 461 -10.09 -15.88 10.14
C ASP A 461 -11.56 -16.12 10.52
N LYS A 462 -11.84 -16.05 11.83
CA LYS A 462 -13.16 -16.40 12.39
C LYS A 462 -14.19 -15.30 12.28
N GLU A 463 -13.75 -14.04 12.22
CA GLU A 463 -14.65 -12.90 12.18
C GLU A 463 -15.06 -12.55 10.74
N ASN A 464 -14.13 -12.64 9.78
CA ASN A 464 -14.31 -12.11 8.43
C ASN A 464 -13.94 -13.13 7.32
N GLY A 465 -13.42 -14.28 7.70
CA GLY A 465 -13.15 -15.41 6.81
C GLY A 465 -14.19 -16.52 6.96
N PHE A 466 -13.81 -17.72 6.51
CA PHE A 466 -14.63 -18.93 6.63
C PHE A 466 -14.59 -19.55 8.04
N GLY A 467 -13.74 -19.03 8.94
CA GLY A 467 -13.65 -19.47 10.34
C GLY A 467 -13.31 -20.95 10.50
N MET A 468 -12.57 -21.53 9.56
CA MET A 468 -12.16 -22.93 9.62
C MET A 468 -11.20 -23.16 10.78
N GLU A 469 -11.15 -24.40 11.27
CA GLU A 469 -10.13 -24.82 12.21
C GLU A 469 -8.73 -24.54 11.62
N THR A 470 -7.85 -23.94 12.43
CA THR A 470 -6.54 -23.44 12.00
C THR A 470 -5.73 -24.45 11.20
N MET A 471 -5.63 -25.70 11.67
CA MET A 471 -4.85 -26.74 10.98
C MET A 471 -5.46 -27.10 9.62
N THR A 472 -6.78 -27.25 9.57
CA THR A 472 -7.52 -27.52 8.32
C THR A 472 -7.36 -26.36 7.32
N GLY A 473 -7.44 -25.12 7.81
CA GLY A 473 -7.19 -23.92 7.01
C GLY A 473 -5.77 -23.88 6.42
N TYR A 474 -4.74 -24.25 7.20
CA TYR A 474 -3.37 -24.34 6.69
C TYR A 474 -3.20 -25.44 5.63
N ILE A 475 -3.81 -26.61 5.82
CA ILE A 475 -3.71 -27.70 4.84
C ILE A 475 -4.34 -27.28 3.51
N ILE A 476 -5.58 -26.77 3.55
CA ILE A 476 -6.30 -26.36 2.33
C ILE A 476 -5.61 -25.16 1.67
N GLY A 477 -5.20 -24.15 2.45
CA GLY A 477 -4.47 -22.99 1.95
C GLY A 477 -3.12 -23.37 1.34
N GLY A 478 -2.41 -24.33 1.93
CA GLY A 478 -1.17 -24.88 1.41
C GLY A 478 -1.37 -25.64 0.09
N ILE A 479 -2.38 -26.50 0.01
CA ILE A 479 -2.74 -27.22 -1.23
C ILE A 479 -3.11 -26.23 -2.33
N PHE A 480 -3.94 -25.23 -2.04
CA PHE A 480 -4.32 -24.20 -2.99
C PHE A 480 -3.08 -23.45 -3.51
N THR A 481 -2.19 -23.03 -2.60
CA THR A 481 -0.96 -22.33 -2.96
C THR A 481 -0.06 -23.19 -3.83
N PHE A 482 0.08 -24.47 -3.52
CA PHE A 482 0.86 -25.41 -4.32
C PHE A 482 0.28 -25.56 -5.74
N ILE A 483 -1.04 -25.70 -5.87
CA ILE A 483 -1.71 -25.78 -7.17
C ILE A 483 -1.48 -24.51 -7.99
N VAL A 484 -1.69 -23.33 -7.40
CA VAL A 484 -1.45 -22.04 -8.07
C VAL A 484 0.02 -21.88 -8.48
N SER A 485 0.94 -22.31 -7.62
CA SER A 485 2.38 -22.25 -7.86
C SER A 485 2.80 -23.13 -9.05
N ILE A 486 2.26 -24.33 -9.15
CA ILE A 486 2.49 -25.22 -10.30
C ILE A 486 1.84 -24.67 -11.55
N TRP A 487 0.59 -24.21 -11.46
CA TRP A 487 -0.14 -23.65 -12.59
C TRP A 487 0.61 -22.45 -13.19
N PHE A 488 1.21 -21.60 -12.35
CA PHE A 488 2.04 -20.50 -12.81
C PHE A 488 3.36 -20.96 -13.45
N VAL A 489 4.04 -21.94 -12.86
CA VAL A 489 5.37 -22.38 -13.30
C VAL A 489 5.34 -23.28 -14.54
N ALA A 490 4.31 -24.13 -14.70
CA ALA A 490 4.24 -25.10 -15.79
C ALA A 490 4.34 -24.44 -17.19
N PRO A 491 3.66 -23.31 -17.48
CA PRO A 491 3.84 -22.57 -18.73
C PRO A 491 5.26 -22.00 -18.91
N LEU A 492 5.98 -21.67 -17.84
CA LEU A 492 7.32 -21.07 -17.90
C LEU A 492 8.40 -21.98 -18.52
N PHE A 493 8.12 -23.29 -18.55
CA PHE A 493 8.98 -24.32 -19.12
C PHE A 493 8.57 -24.77 -20.51
N LEU A 494 7.40 -24.36 -20.99
CA LEU A 494 6.97 -24.62 -22.36
C LEU A 494 7.52 -23.53 -23.30
N PRO A 495 8.02 -23.90 -24.50
CA PRO A 495 8.37 -22.90 -25.51
C PRO A 495 7.11 -22.11 -25.89
N ARG A 496 7.18 -20.78 -25.81
CA ARG A 496 6.06 -19.89 -26.21
C ARG A 496 5.64 -20.23 -27.65
N ARG A 497 4.46 -20.85 -27.81
CA ARG A 497 3.83 -21.02 -29.12
C ARG A 497 3.16 -19.70 -29.51
N GLY A 498 3.74 -18.98 -30.46
CA GLY A 498 2.96 -18.15 -31.39
C GLY A 498 2.47 -16.78 -30.92
N GLU A 499 3.01 -16.17 -29.87
CA GLU A 499 2.83 -14.73 -29.67
C GLU A 499 3.92 -13.96 -30.40
N LYS A 500 3.50 -13.23 -31.44
CA LYS A 500 4.28 -12.18 -32.11
C LYS A 500 4.95 -11.31 -31.05
N GLU A 501 6.19 -10.94 -31.34
CA GLU A 501 7.04 -10.03 -30.57
C GLU A 501 6.28 -8.80 -30.03
N ALA A 502 5.60 -8.93 -28.89
CA ALA A 502 4.97 -7.80 -28.21
C ALA A 502 6.00 -6.95 -27.43
N PHE A 503 7.29 -7.24 -27.58
CA PHE A 503 8.39 -6.62 -26.84
C PHE A 503 9.21 -5.60 -27.65
N THR A 504 8.77 -5.27 -28.86
CA THR A 504 9.29 -4.15 -29.66
C THR A 504 8.12 -3.47 -30.37
N ARG A 505 7.44 -2.52 -29.70
CA ARG A 505 6.85 -1.38 -30.43
C ARG A 505 7.97 -0.40 -30.79
N GLU A 506 8.92 -0.87 -31.59
CA GLU A 506 9.68 -0.02 -32.50
C GLU A 506 8.90 -0.03 -33.81
N GLY A 507 7.97 0.90 -33.96
CA GLY A 507 7.03 0.89 -35.08
C GLY A 507 5.88 1.86 -34.93
N LEU A 508 6.19 3.15 -34.74
CA LEU A 508 5.27 4.25 -35.02
C LEU A 508 5.97 5.42 -35.75
N ASP A 509 7.06 5.13 -36.48
CA ASP A 509 7.54 5.99 -37.55
C ASP A 509 7.30 5.25 -38.86
N GLY A 510 6.32 5.70 -39.67
CA GLY A 510 6.18 5.23 -41.07
C GLY A 510 4.78 4.89 -41.59
N ALA A 511 3.70 5.31 -40.92
CA ALA A 511 2.34 5.21 -41.50
C ALA A 511 1.72 6.60 -41.73
N ASP A 512 2.49 7.52 -42.30
CA ASP A 512 2.00 8.68 -43.02
C ASP A 512 2.62 8.65 -44.43
N ASN A 513 1.98 7.88 -45.31
CA ASN A 513 2.03 8.06 -46.75
C ASN A 513 0.92 7.21 -47.37
N LYS A 514 -0.29 7.76 -47.38
CA LYS A 514 -1.25 7.69 -48.48
C LYS A 514 -2.43 8.63 -48.24
#